data_AF-A0A957AT05-F1
#
_entry.id   AF-A0A957AT05-F1
#
_cell.length_a   1.000
_cell.length_b   1.000
_cell.length_c   1.000
_cell.angle_alpha   90.00
_cell.angle_beta   90.00
_cell.angle_gamma   90.00
#
_symmetry.space_group_name_H-M   'P 1'
#
loop_
_entity.id
_entity.type
_entity.pdbx_description
1 polymer ?
#
loop_
_entity_poly.entity_id
_entity_poly.type
_entity_poly.pdbx_seq_one_letter_code
_entity_poly.pdbx_strand_id
1 'polypeptide(L)'
;MIQRPSQNPAYWTTEFELLPDDIDFLQIYLSEPDRPVIESDMVEAFVVERIRREDQHIRKEVARGKIYDPREKFAIGDDLVFTALDFALATVVGERPGRNPEHGEFTVLAVAFEDGKQREFAAELATPHKLNHKEDDEALIQSDAPDPAYIIEVYGRELQRNLTDEMLALDDTPFVNQGRYWSLNDLLADVHVGHLNIAEAAIDLRGAPLPTIAILPELDLPREIPPALAGFSVDIAMADDRRFVDVGTEGREWYLRRLLPEAVISTPRRLQYVPVTYDRSLLNVRYLQLEWELDDEWSEGAAETASSNWLPRVDLTLTYPHRRSGTLPLTSRTSTFFPVRPGKRSMITFVDGRWGKRFTGWVVPDGLYVAGLWDWYEEHSIPVGGIVVLERTEDPLEVVVDVKPHRSKREWVRMARVENDQLRYQ
;
A
#
# COMPACT_ATOMS: atom_id res chain seq x y z
N MET A 1 -26.11 -19.25 20.69
CA MET A 1 -24.97 -18.89 19.81
C MET A 1 -24.23 -17.81 20.54
N ILE A 2 -22.97 -18.07 20.88
CA ILE A 2 -22.09 -17.11 21.54
C ILE A 2 -21.80 -16.04 20.48
N GLN A 3 -22.06 -14.78 20.76
CA GLN A 3 -21.69 -13.70 19.84
C GLN A 3 -20.34 -13.15 20.28
N ARG A 4 -19.29 -13.46 19.54
CA ARG A 4 -17.94 -12.93 19.76
C ARG A 4 -17.82 -11.58 19.06
N PRO A 5 -17.22 -10.55 19.69
CA PRO A 5 -16.86 -9.32 19.00
C PRO A 5 -16.11 -9.58 17.69
N SER A 6 -15.17 -10.55 17.68
CA SER A 6 -14.39 -10.92 16.51
C SER A 6 -15.22 -11.47 15.33
N GLN A 7 -16.46 -11.91 15.56
CA GLN A 7 -17.39 -12.34 14.51
C GLN A 7 -18.17 -11.18 13.86
N ASN A 8 -18.20 -10.01 14.49
CA ASN A 8 -18.86 -8.83 13.94
C ASN A 8 -17.94 -8.15 12.91
N PRO A 9 -18.35 -8.00 11.63
CA PRO A 9 -17.55 -7.30 10.63
C PRO A 9 -17.17 -5.86 11.02
N ALA A 10 -18.06 -5.17 11.75
CA ALA A 10 -17.83 -3.79 12.20
C ALA A 10 -16.61 -3.68 13.13
N TYR A 11 -16.33 -4.71 13.93
CA TYR A 11 -15.21 -4.75 14.87
C TYR A 11 -13.84 -4.63 14.18
N TRP A 12 -13.71 -5.16 12.96
CA TRP A 12 -12.47 -5.10 12.18
C TRP A 12 -12.42 -3.90 11.21
N THR A 13 -13.52 -3.16 11.09
CA THR A 13 -13.70 -2.11 10.07
C THR A 13 -14.09 -0.79 10.73
N THR A 14 -15.39 -0.51 10.83
CA THR A 14 -15.92 0.80 11.24
C THR A 14 -15.82 1.10 12.72
N GLU A 15 -15.80 0.08 13.57
CA GLU A 15 -15.70 0.16 15.03
C GLU A 15 -14.30 -0.27 15.51
N PHE A 16 -13.31 -0.27 14.62
CA PHE A 16 -11.94 -0.54 14.99
C PHE A 16 -11.42 0.56 15.95
N GLU A 17 -10.77 0.12 17.02
CA GLU A 17 -10.06 0.94 17.99
C GLU A 17 -8.85 0.16 18.48
N LEU A 18 -7.68 0.77 18.53
CA LEU A 18 -6.43 0.22 19.02
C LEU A 18 -6.37 0.31 20.55
N LEU A 19 -6.42 -0.84 21.21
CA LEU A 19 -6.47 -0.91 22.67
C LEU A 19 -5.06 -0.86 23.29
N PRO A 20 -4.91 -0.45 24.57
CA PRO A 20 -3.61 -0.44 25.25
C PRO A 20 -2.88 -1.80 25.22
N ASP A 21 -3.61 -2.90 25.45
CA ASP A 21 -3.04 -4.24 25.38
C ASP A 21 -2.49 -4.55 23.98
N ASP A 22 -3.11 -4.01 22.92
CA ASP A 22 -2.67 -4.22 21.54
C ASP A 22 -1.38 -3.46 21.26
N ILE A 23 -1.24 -2.24 21.78
CA ILE A 23 0.00 -1.45 21.70
C ILE A 23 1.14 -2.22 22.37
N ASP A 24 0.92 -2.73 23.58
CA ASP A 24 1.92 -3.54 24.31
C ASP A 24 2.34 -4.77 23.51
N PHE A 25 1.39 -5.47 22.90
CA PHE A 25 1.69 -6.61 22.04
C PHE A 25 2.50 -6.22 20.81
N LEU A 26 2.10 -5.16 20.11
CA LEU A 26 2.80 -4.71 18.91
C LEU A 26 4.23 -4.25 19.24
N GLN A 27 4.44 -3.61 20.39
CA GLN A 27 5.79 -3.29 20.85
C GLN A 27 6.62 -4.56 21.08
N ILE A 28 6.08 -5.54 21.81
CA ILE A 28 6.79 -6.80 22.04
C ILE A 28 7.09 -7.48 20.69
N TYR A 29 6.09 -7.63 19.83
CA TYR A 29 6.20 -8.29 18.53
C TYR A 29 7.21 -7.61 17.61
N LEU A 30 7.27 -6.27 17.59
CA LEU A 30 8.25 -5.52 16.79
C LEU A 30 9.65 -5.50 17.44
N SER A 31 9.76 -5.83 18.74
CA SER A 31 11.05 -5.88 19.45
C SER A 31 11.80 -7.19 19.29
N GLU A 32 11.10 -8.29 18.98
CA GLU A 32 11.72 -9.61 18.84
C GLU A 32 12.60 -9.76 17.58
N PRO A 33 12.22 -9.22 16.39
CA PRO A 33 13.01 -9.40 15.18
C PRO A 33 14.16 -8.40 15.08
N ASP A 34 15.35 -8.89 14.70
CA ASP A 34 16.53 -8.06 14.35
C ASP A 34 16.38 -7.33 12.98
N ARG A 35 15.14 -7.04 12.57
CA ARG A 35 14.79 -6.45 11.26
C ARG A 35 13.44 -5.74 11.32
N PRO A 36 13.19 -4.74 10.46
CA PRO A 36 11.84 -4.19 10.32
C PRO A 36 10.87 -5.28 9.82
N VAL A 37 9.66 -5.26 10.35
CA VAL A 37 8.60 -6.23 10.07
C VAL A 37 7.76 -5.76 8.90
N ILE A 38 7.34 -6.68 8.03
CA ILE A 38 6.43 -6.38 6.93
C ILE A 38 5.03 -6.16 7.51
N GLU A 39 4.33 -5.13 7.04
CA GLU A 39 3.01 -4.74 7.51
C GLU A 39 1.97 -5.87 7.42
N SER A 40 2.03 -6.72 6.37
CA SER A 40 1.16 -7.90 6.26
C SER A 40 1.35 -8.89 7.40
N ASP A 41 2.60 -9.15 7.77
CA ASP A 41 2.97 -10.10 8.82
C ASP A 41 2.59 -9.54 10.20
N MET A 42 2.67 -8.21 10.35
CA MET A 42 2.22 -7.50 11.56
C MET A 42 0.70 -7.57 11.71
N VAL A 43 -0.06 -7.32 10.64
CA VAL A 43 -1.54 -7.43 10.65
C VAL A 43 -1.97 -8.86 10.94
N GLU A 44 -1.31 -9.86 10.35
CA GLU A 44 -1.59 -11.28 10.63
C GLU A 44 -1.37 -11.60 12.11
N ALA A 45 -0.20 -11.25 12.66
CA ALA A 45 0.11 -11.47 14.08
C ALA A 45 -0.87 -10.75 15.00
N PHE A 46 -1.28 -9.53 14.66
CA PHE A 46 -2.27 -8.75 15.40
C PHE A 46 -3.65 -9.43 15.44
N VAL A 47 -4.15 -9.90 14.29
CA VAL A 47 -5.46 -10.60 14.23
C VAL A 47 -5.43 -11.88 15.07
N VAL A 48 -4.36 -12.67 14.92
CA VAL A 48 -4.17 -13.91 15.67
C VAL A 48 -4.13 -13.63 17.18
N GLU A 49 -3.43 -12.59 17.61
CA GLU A 49 -3.34 -12.24 19.02
C GLU A 49 -4.68 -11.77 19.60
N ARG A 50 -5.43 -10.93 18.87
CA ARG A 50 -6.76 -10.49 19.33
C ARG A 50 -7.72 -11.65 19.54
N ILE A 51 -7.77 -12.60 18.60
CA ILE A 51 -8.61 -13.80 18.72
C ILE A 51 -8.13 -14.67 19.89
N ARG A 52 -6.81 -14.84 20.06
CA ARG A 52 -6.24 -15.59 21.19
C ARG A 52 -6.59 -14.97 22.53
N ARG A 53 -6.54 -13.64 22.67
CA ARG A 53 -6.90 -12.92 23.90
C ARG A 53 -8.38 -13.04 24.20
N GLU A 54 -9.23 -12.89 23.19
CA GLU A 54 -10.67 -13.12 23.30
C GLU A 54 -10.96 -14.53 23.80
N ASP A 55 -10.32 -15.56 23.22
CA ASP A 55 -10.44 -16.95 23.67
C ASP A 55 -9.99 -17.14 25.12
N GLN A 56 -8.88 -16.52 25.53
CA GLN A 56 -8.39 -16.59 26.90
C GLN A 56 -9.33 -15.92 27.90
N HIS A 57 -9.91 -14.78 27.52
CA HIS A 57 -10.91 -14.08 28.32
C HIS A 57 -12.14 -14.96 28.52
N ILE A 58 -12.69 -15.51 27.43
CA ILE A 58 -13.82 -16.43 27.46
C ILE A 58 -13.52 -17.65 28.36
N ARG A 59 -12.34 -18.26 28.22
CA ARG A 59 -11.93 -19.42 29.05
C ARG A 59 -11.84 -19.07 30.52
N LYS A 60 -11.33 -17.90 30.88
CA LYS A 60 -11.24 -17.44 32.27
C LYS A 60 -12.63 -17.23 32.87
N GLU A 61 -13.55 -16.60 32.15
CA GLU A 61 -14.91 -16.37 32.64
C GLU A 61 -15.69 -17.68 32.76
N VAL A 62 -15.59 -18.59 31.79
CA VAL A 62 -16.20 -19.93 31.87
C VAL A 62 -15.63 -20.73 33.03
N ALA A 63 -14.35 -20.57 33.38
CA ALA A 63 -13.75 -21.27 34.52
C ALA A 63 -14.23 -20.73 35.89
N ARG A 64 -14.88 -19.56 35.96
CA ARG A 64 -15.34 -18.96 37.22
C ARG A 64 -16.67 -19.52 37.73
N GLY A 65 -17.48 -20.13 36.88
CA GLY A 65 -18.80 -20.62 37.27
C GLY A 65 -19.35 -21.67 36.31
N LYS A 66 -20.51 -22.24 36.62
CA LYS A 66 -21.18 -23.19 35.72
C LYS A 66 -21.87 -22.42 34.61
N ILE A 67 -21.81 -22.91 33.38
CA ILE A 67 -22.55 -22.31 32.27
C ILE A 67 -24.04 -22.48 32.53
N TYR A 68 -24.80 -21.39 32.42
CA TYR A 68 -26.25 -21.44 32.61
C TYR A 68 -26.94 -22.20 31.46
N ASP A 69 -27.47 -23.38 31.75
CA ASP A 69 -28.38 -24.14 30.89
C ASP A 69 -29.79 -24.19 31.52
N PRO A 70 -30.84 -23.67 30.84
CA PRO A 70 -32.21 -23.68 31.36
C PRO A 70 -32.78 -25.06 31.74
N ARG A 71 -32.23 -26.16 31.23
CA ARG A 71 -32.65 -27.53 31.63
C ARG A 71 -32.05 -27.99 32.94
N GLU A 72 -30.89 -27.44 33.30
CA GLU A 72 -30.18 -27.87 34.48
C GLU A 72 -30.81 -27.32 35.76
N LYS A 73 -30.40 -27.91 36.87
CA LYS A 73 -30.80 -27.52 38.21
C LYS A 73 -29.62 -26.81 38.89
N PHE A 74 -29.90 -25.64 39.45
CA PHE A 74 -28.93 -24.83 40.16
C PHE A 74 -29.40 -24.55 41.58
N ALA A 75 -28.46 -24.42 42.52
CA ALA A 75 -28.76 -24.16 43.92
C ALA A 75 -28.45 -22.70 44.30
N ILE A 76 -29.08 -22.21 45.37
CA ILE A 76 -28.76 -20.91 45.96
C ILE A 76 -27.28 -20.92 46.40
N GLY A 77 -26.52 -19.95 45.91
CA GLY A 77 -25.07 -19.83 46.11
C GLY A 77 -24.21 -20.38 44.97
N ASP A 78 -24.79 -20.98 43.92
CA ASP A 78 -24.04 -21.32 42.70
C ASP A 78 -23.70 -20.06 41.89
N ASP A 79 -22.47 -19.99 41.37
CA ASP A 79 -22.04 -18.99 40.40
C ASP A 79 -22.30 -19.48 38.98
N LEU A 80 -23.08 -18.70 38.23
CA LEU A 80 -23.54 -19.01 36.87
C LEU A 80 -22.96 -18.01 35.87
N VAL A 81 -22.49 -18.54 34.74
CA VAL A 81 -21.96 -17.77 33.60
C VAL A 81 -22.99 -17.74 32.48
N PHE A 82 -23.42 -16.53 32.10
CA PHE A 82 -24.44 -16.34 31.08
C PHE A 82 -23.83 -16.07 29.70
N THR A 83 -23.79 -17.09 28.83
CA THR A 83 -23.22 -16.99 27.47
C THR A 83 -23.96 -16.02 26.55
N ALA A 84 -25.24 -15.74 26.80
CA ALA A 84 -26.05 -14.79 26.03
C ALA A 84 -25.96 -13.34 26.56
N LEU A 85 -25.21 -13.10 27.62
CA LEU A 85 -25.01 -11.80 28.26
C LEU A 85 -23.50 -11.53 28.43
N ASP A 86 -22.73 -11.73 27.36
CA ASP A 86 -21.29 -11.47 27.32
C ASP A 86 -20.48 -12.14 28.45
N PHE A 87 -20.84 -13.39 28.77
CA PHE A 87 -20.24 -14.18 29.86
C PHE A 87 -20.38 -13.55 31.25
N ALA A 88 -21.39 -12.72 31.47
CA ALA A 88 -21.65 -12.13 32.77
C ALA A 88 -21.81 -13.19 33.86
N LEU A 89 -21.05 -13.00 34.95
CA LEU A 89 -21.12 -13.82 36.16
C LEU A 89 -22.28 -13.35 37.03
N ALA A 90 -23.09 -14.30 37.53
CA ALA A 90 -24.11 -14.01 38.53
C ALA A 90 -24.25 -15.15 39.53
N THR A 91 -24.49 -14.78 40.80
CA THR A 91 -24.73 -15.76 41.87
C THR A 91 -26.23 -15.96 42.08
N VAL A 92 -26.66 -17.20 42.25
CA VAL A 92 -28.07 -17.52 42.56
C VAL A 92 -28.40 -17.05 43.98
N VAL A 93 -29.30 -16.08 44.10
CA VAL A 93 -29.73 -15.49 45.39
C VAL A 93 -31.10 -15.99 45.84
N GLY A 94 -31.88 -16.61 44.96
CA GLY A 94 -33.18 -17.15 45.31
C GLY A 94 -33.74 -18.11 44.27
N GLU A 95 -34.65 -18.97 44.72
CA GLU A 95 -35.35 -19.98 43.93
C GLU A 95 -36.84 -19.91 44.26
N ARG A 96 -37.70 -19.92 43.25
CA ARG A 96 -39.17 -20.02 43.42
C ARG A 96 -39.81 -20.90 42.34
N PRO A 97 -40.90 -21.62 42.64
CA PRO A 97 -41.60 -22.40 41.63
C PRO A 97 -42.29 -21.50 40.60
N GLY A 98 -42.12 -21.83 39.32
CA GLY A 98 -42.75 -21.20 38.16
C GLY A 98 -43.69 -22.17 37.44
N ARG A 99 -44.78 -21.64 36.88
CA ARG A 99 -45.72 -22.43 36.08
C ARG A 99 -46.18 -21.64 34.87
N ASN A 100 -46.00 -22.20 33.69
CA ASN A 100 -46.47 -21.63 32.44
C ASN A 100 -47.34 -22.67 31.70
N PRO A 101 -48.55 -22.31 31.22
CA PRO A 101 -49.40 -23.20 30.42
C PRO A 101 -48.69 -23.86 29.22
N GLU A 102 -47.71 -23.19 28.61
CA GLU A 102 -46.99 -23.69 27.43
C GLU A 102 -45.76 -24.53 27.78
N HIS A 103 -45.10 -24.25 28.92
CA HIS A 103 -43.82 -24.86 29.29
C HIS A 103 -43.88 -25.81 30.50
N GLY A 104 -45.03 -25.90 31.17
CA GLY A 104 -45.23 -26.74 32.35
C GLY A 104 -44.74 -26.10 33.64
N GLU A 105 -44.31 -26.94 34.58
CA GLU A 105 -43.67 -26.54 35.84
C GLU A 105 -42.16 -26.39 35.62
N PHE A 106 -41.57 -25.32 36.14
CA PHE A 106 -40.14 -25.03 36.06
C PHE A 106 -39.72 -24.19 37.27
N THR A 107 -38.43 -24.00 37.48
CA THR A 107 -37.90 -23.22 38.60
C THR A 107 -37.50 -21.82 38.12
N VAL A 108 -37.88 -20.76 38.83
CA VAL A 108 -37.40 -19.40 38.58
C VAL A 108 -36.25 -19.11 39.53
N LEU A 109 -35.07 -18.89 38.98
CA LEU A 109 -33.87 -18.45 39.68
C LEU A 109 -33.81 -16.93 39.70
N ALA A 110 -33.69 -16.34 40.88
CA ALA A 110 -33.24 -14.97 41.02
C ALA A 110 -31.72 -14.97 41.12
N VAL A 111 -31.05 -14.32 40.17
CA VAL A 111 -29.58 -14.18 40.17
C VAL A 111 -29.19 -12.73 40.37
N ALA A 112 -28.11 -12.49 41.10
CA ALA A 112 -27.51 -11.18 41.28
C ALA A 112 -26.21 -11.11 40.47
N PHE A 113 -26.15 -10.17 39.53
CA PHE A 113 -24.94 -9.87 38.76
C PHE A 113 -23.96 -9.02 39.59
N GLU A 114 -22.69 -8.98 39.20
CA GLU A 114 -21.67 -8.15 39.86
C GLU A 114 -22.01 -6.65 39.87
N ASP A 115 -22.80 -6.19 38.89
CA ASP A 115 -23.30 -4.80 38.82
C ASP A 115 -24.44 -4.50 39.82
N GLY A 116 -24.81 -5.48 40.65
CA GLY A 116 -25.85 -5.39 41.67
C GLY A 116 -27.28 -5.50 41.11
N LYS A 117 -27.46 -5.65 39.78
CA LYS A 117 -28.78 -5.86 39.21
C LYS A 117 -29.22 -7.30 39.44
N GLN A 118 -30.47 -7.44 39.88
CA GLN A 118 -31.12 -8.74 39.97
C GLN A 118 -31.95 -9.00 38.72
N ARG A 119 -31.83 -10.20 38.16
CA ARG A 119 -32.70 -10.67 37.09
C ARG A 119 -33.20 -12.08 37.42
N GLU A 120 -34.32 -12.43 36.81
CA GLU A 120 -34.92 -13.76 36.97
C GLU A 120 -34.68 -14.59 35.70
N PHE A 121 -34.33 -15.85 35.90
CA PHE A 121 -34.04 -16.83 34.85
C PHE A 121 -34.77 -18.15 35.13
N ALA A 122 -34.97 -18.98 34.11
CA ALA A 122 -35.73 -20.23 34.22
C ALA A 122 -34.80 -21.46 34.23
N ALA A 123 -34.87 -22.27 35.28
CA ALA A 123 -34.17 -23.54 35.45
C ALA A 123 -35.16 -24.71 35.44
N GLU A 124 -34.65 -25.94 35.26
CA GLU A 124 -35.46 -27.16 35.14
C GLU A 124 -36.53 -27.09 34.03
N LEU A 125 -36.28 -26.34 32.95
CA LEU A 125 -37.22 -26.19 31.84
C LEU A 125 -37.27 -27.45 30.97
N ALA A 126 -38.40 -28.15 30.97
CA ALA A 126 -38.56 -29.39 30.20
C ALA A 126 -38.64 -29.20 28.68
N THR A 127 -39.02 -28.00 28.21
CA THR A 127 -39.13 -27.70 26.78
C THR A 127 -37.77 -27.31 26.18
N PRO A 128 -37.49 -27.65 24.90
CA PRO A 128 -36.28 -27.22 24.23
C PRO A 128 -36.15 -25.69 24.19
N HIS A 129 -35.03 -25.15 24.67
CA HIS A 129 -34.70 -23.73 24.63
C HIS A 129 -33.45 -23.49 23.76
N LYS A 130 -33.32 -22.29 23.19
CA LYS A 130 -32.17 -21.89 22.35
C LYS A 130 -30.83 -21.86 23.10
N LEU A 131 -30.87 -21.92 24.43
CA LEU A 131 -29.71 -21.90 25.34
C LEU A 131 -29.41 -23.29 25.93
N ASN A 132 -30.12 -24.33 25.50
CA ASN A 132 -29.86 -25.69 25.95
C ASN A 132 -28.57 -26.21 25.30
N HIS A 133 -27.59 -26.57 26.11
CA HIS A 133 -26.27 -27.06 25.68
C HIS A 133 -26.25 -28.58 25.46
N LYS A 134 -25.91 -29.08 24.27
CA LYS A 134 -25.71 -30.54 24.10
C LYS A 134 -24.46 -30.96 24.88
N GLU A 135 -24.37 -32.21 25.36
CA GLU A 135 -23.24 -32.69 26.17
C GLU A 135 -21.86 -32.57 25.46
N ASP A 136 -21.84 -32.33 24.14
CA ASP A 136 -20.64 -32.01 23.35
C ASP A 136 -20.30 -30.49 23.27
N ASP A 137 -21.08 -29.60 23.90
CA ASP A 137 -20.97 -28.15 23.69
C ASP A 137 -19.80 -27.48 24.42
N GLU A 138 -19.21 -28.11 25.45
CA GLU A 138 -17.95 -27.62 26.04
C GLU A 138 -16.81 -27.56 25.01
N ALA A 139 -16.86 -28.40 23.97
CA ALA A 139 -15.96 -28.36 22.82
C ALA A 139 -16.38 -27.32 21.75
N LEU A 140 -17.67 -26.94 21.66
CA LEU A 140 -18.17 -25.95 20.70
C LEU A 140 -17.87 -24.50 21.10
N ILE A 141 -17.71 -24.19 22.39
CA ILE A 141 -17.20 -22.88 22.83
C ILE A 141 -15.79 -22.63 22.26
N GLN A 142 -15.03 -23.70 22.04
CA GLN A 142 -13.69 -23.67 21.45
C GLN A 142 -13.68 -23.62 19.92
N SER A 143 -14.77 -23.97 19.23
CA SER A 143 -14.79 -24.16 17.77
C SER A 143 -15.49 -23.04 16.98
N ASP A 144 -16.01 -22.01 17.65
CA ASP A 144 -16.75 -20.90 17.00
C ASP A 144 -15.90 -19.62 16.84
N ALA A 145 -14.60 -19.69 17.14
CA ALA A 145 -13.68 -18.61 16.83
C ALA A 145 -13.60 -18.41 15.31
N PRO A 146 -13.66 -17.17 14.79
CA PRO A 146 -13.47 -16.94 13.37
C PRO A 146 -12.04 -17.34 12.96
N ASP A 147 -11.91 -17.89 11.76
CA ASP A 147 -10.62 -18.20 11.17
C ASP A 147 -9.84 -16.88 10.93
N PRO A 148 -8.64 -16.70 11.52
CA PRO A 148 -7.81 -15.53 11.26
C PRO A 148 -7.56 -15.30 9.77
N ALA A 149 -7.38 -16.37 8.98
CA ALA A 149 -7.15 -16.28 7.55
C ALA A 149 -8.35 -15.66 6.82
N TYR A 150 -9.57 -16.02 7.22
CA TYR A 150 -10.79 -15.45 6.67
C TYR A 150 -10.91 -13.95 6.97
N ILE A 151 -10.58 -13.53 8.21
CA ILE A 151 -10.60 -12.11 8.58
C ILE A 151 -9.61 -11.30 7.74
N ILE A 152 -8.39 -11.82 7.55
CA ILE A 152 -7.36 -11.16 6.74
C ILE A 152 -7.78 -11.08 5.27
N GLU A 153 -8.34 -12.15 4.71
CA GLU A 153 -8.79 -12.17 3.32
C GLU A 153 -9.91 -11.17 3.05
N VAL A 154 -10.88 -11.07 3.96
CA VAL A 154 -12.08 -10.24 3.76
C VAL A 154 -11.88 -8.80 4.22
N TYR A 155 -11.26 -8.59 5.39
CA TYR A 155 -11.17 -7.28 6.05
C TYR A 155 -9.73 -6.72 6.11
N GLY A 156 -8.72 -7.51 5.73
CA GLY A 156 -7.31 -7.18 5.96
C GLY A 156 -6.85 -5.84 5.37
N ARG A 157 -7.39 -5.43 4.21
CA ARG A 157 -7.03 -4.13 3.59
C ARG A 157 -7.50 -2.94 4.43
N GLU A 158 -8.74 -2.99 4.91
CA GLU A 158 -9.31 -1.91 5.72
C GLU A 158 -8.70 -1.90 7.11
N LEU A 159 -8.52 -3.09 7.70
CA LEU A 159 -7.84 -3.27 8.97
C LEU A 159 -6.40 -2.75 8.93
N GLN A 160 -5.64 -3.05 7.88
CA GLN A 160 -4.29 -2.55 7.68
C GLN A 160 -4.25 -1.02 7.69
N ARG A 161 -5.16 -0.38 6.94
CA ARG A 161 -5.25 1.09 6.91
C ARG A 161 -5.57 1.65 8.29
N ASN A 162 -6.60 1.12 8.95
CA ASN A 162 -7.05 1.63 10.24
C ASN A 162 -5.99 1.42 11.33
N LEU A 163 -5.34 0.25 11.36
CA LEU A 163 -4.23 -0.05 12.27
C LEU A 163 -3.07 0.92 12.07
N THR A 164 -2.67 1.17 10.82
CA THR A 164 -1.61 2.12 10.47
C THR A 164 -1.96 3.54 10.91
N ASP A 165 -3.18 3.99 10.62
CA ASP A 165 -3.64 5.34 11.00
C ASP A 165 -3.65 5.51 12.53
N GLU A 166 -4.13 4.51 13.28
CA GLU A 166 -4.15 4.57 14.74
C GLU A 166 -2.77 4.49 15.38
N MET A 167 -1.89 3.62 14.90
CA MET A 167 -0.50 3.53 15.40
C MET A 167 0.27 4.84 15.20
N LEU A 168 0.04 5.55 14.09
CA LEU A 168 0.67 6.84 13.80
C LEU A 168 0.01 8.01 14.54
N ALA A 169 -1.25 7.87 14.95
CA ALA A 169 -2.00 8.90 15.67
C ALA A 169 -1.73 8.91 17.20
N LEU A 170 -1.02 7.90 17.72
CA LEU A 170 -0.63 7.85 19.13
C LEU A 170 0.28 9.03 19.51
N ASP A 171 -0.02 9.66 20.65
CA ASP A 171 0.89 10.62 21.28
C ASP A 171 2.19 9.91 21.69
N ASP A 172 3.35 10.51 21.40
CA ASP A 172 4.68 9.91 21.59
C ASP A 172 4.80 8.49 20.98
N THR A 173 4.39 8.34 19.71
CA THR A 173 4.37 7.03 19.04
C THR A 173 5.74 6.33 19.05
N PRO A 174 5.83 5.12 19.63
CA PRO A 174 7.06 4.31 19.62
C PRO A 174 7.28 3.65 18.25
N PHE A 175 6.26 3.68 17.39
CA PHE A 175 6.26 2.99 16.12
C PHE A 175 6.80 3.87 15.00
N VAL A 176 7.62 3.28 14.16
CA VAL A 176 8.15 3.95 12.98
C VAL A 176 7.75 3.16 11.74
N ASN A 177 7.04 3.82 10.83
CA ASN A 177 6.65 3.27 9.54
C ASN A 177 7.51 3.85 8.42
N GLN A 178 7.92 3.00 7.48
CA GLN A 178 8.47 3.45 6.21
C GLN A 178 7.99 2.54 5.07
N GLY A 179 6.94 2.98 4.36
CA GLY A 179 6.29 2.18 3.33
C GLY A 179 5.57 0.98 3.95
N ARG A 180 5.94 -0.24 3.54
CA ARG A 180 5.33 -1.48 4.05
C ARG A 180 6.04 -2.07 5.27
N TYR A 181 6.97 -1.34 5.87
CA TYR A 181 7.87 -1.84 6.90
C TYR A 181 7.69 -1.05 8.20
N TRP A 182 7.68 -1.78 9.32
CA TRP A 182 7.47 -1.25 10.66
C TRP A 182 8.61 -1.63 11.59
N SER A 183 8.96 -0.75 12.52
CA SER A 183 9.90 -1.02 13.62
C SER A 183 9.60 -0.10 14.80
N LEU A 184 10.40 -0.22 15.86
CA LEU A 184 10.36 0.65 17.03
C LEU A 184 11.45 1.72 16.95
N ASN A 185 11.14 2.93 17.40
CA ASN A 185 12.07 4.05 17.43
C ASN A 185 13.36 3.70 18.19
N ASP A 186 13.22 3.04 19.34
CA ASP A 186 14.33 2.66 20.23
C ASP A 186 15.31 1.65 19.61
N LEU A 187 14.92 0.95 18.55
CA LEU A 187 15.76 -0.02 17.84
C LEU A 187 16.52 0.59 16.67
N LEU A 188 16.20 1.84 16.31
CA LEU A 188 16.80 2.51 15.16
C LEU A 188 18.17 3.10 15.51
N ALA A 189 19.02 3.14 14.48
CA ALA A 189 20.29 3.85 14.56
C ALA A 189 20.05 5.36 14.52
N ASP A 190 20.79 6.11 15.33
CA ASP A 190 20.79 7.58 15.25
C ASP A 190 21.53 8.05 13.98
N VAL A 191 20.76 8.43 12.96
CA VAL A 191 21.28 8.92 11.68
C VAL A 191 21.26 10.45 11.65
N HIS A 192 22.38 11.06 12.05
CA HIS A 192 22.55 12.51 11.99
C HIS A 192 23.05 13.02 10.62
N VAL A 193 23.08 14.36 10.45
CA VAL A 193 23.52 15.05 9.22
C VAL A 193 24.89 14.62 8.68
N GLY A 194 25.84 14.25 9.56
CA GLY A 194 27.15 13.74 9.14
C GLY A 194 27.06 12.48 8.27
N HIS A 195 26.24 11.51 8.68
CA HIS A 195 25.96 10.30 7.90
C HIS A 195 25.31 10.63 6.56
N LEU A 196 24.35 11.57 6.55
CA LEU A 196 23.71 12.01 5.32
C LEU A 196 24.71 12.68 4.36
N ASN A 197 25.69 13.43 4.87
CA ASN A 197 26.75 14.00 4.02
C ASN A 197 27.65 12.92 3.40
N ILE A 198 27.95 11.85 4.16
CA ILE A 198 28.69 10.70 3.64
C ILE A 198 27.88 9.97 2.57
N ALA A 199 26.59 9.73 2.81
CA ALA A 199 25.68 9.14 1.82
C ALA A 199 25.61 9.99 0.54
N GLU A 200 25.50 11.32 0.66
CA GLU A 200 25.53 12.22 -0.49
C GLU A 200 26.83 12.07 -1.28
N ALA A 201 27.98 12.07 -0.60
CA ALA A 201 29.28 11.91 -1.24
C ALA A 201 29.42 10.55 -1.95
N ALA A 202 28.92 9.47 -1.34
CA ALA A 202 28.93 8.13 -1.93
C ALA A 202 28.13 8.09 -3.25
N ILE A 203 26.94 8.69 -3.27
CA ILE A 203 26.10 8.76 -4.48
C ILE A 203 26.74 9.67 -5.54
N ASP A 204 27.27 10.83 -5.14
CA ASP A 204 27.90 11.79 -6.07
C ASP A 204 29.15 11.21 -6.75
N LEU A 205 30.00 10.51 -5.99
CA LEU A 205 31.18 9.82 -6.52
C LEU A 205 30.80 8.70 -7.49
N ARG A 206 29.70 7.97 -7.21
CA ARG A 206 29.24 6.89 -8.09
C ARG A 206 28.55 7.43 -9.36
N GLY A 207 27.85 8.56 -9.26
CA GLY A 207 27.08 9.16 -10.35
C GLY A 207 25.86 8.35 -10.79
N ALA A 208 25.46 7.33 -10.02
CA ALA A 208 24.34 6.43 -10.31
C ALA A 208 23.51 6.18 -9.04
N PRO A 209 22.25 5.72 -9.16
CA PRO A 209 21.43 5.34 -8.02
C PRO A 209 22.12 4.25 -7.20
N LEU A 210 22.01 4.34 -5.87
CA LEU A 210 22.60 3.37 -4.96
C LEU A 210 21.54 2.80 -4.02
N PRO A 211 21.47 1.47 -3.86
CA PRO A 211 20.67 0.88 -2.80
C PRO A 211 21.33 1.16 -1.44
N THR A 212 20.52 1.23 -0.40
CA THR A 212 20.97 1.55 0.97
C THR A 212 22.05 0.60 1.48
N ILE A 213 21.96 -0.68 1.11
CA ILE A 213 22.97 -1.69 1.44
C ILE A 213 24.37 -1.36 0.90
N ALA A 214 24.47 -0.62 -0.20
CA ALA A 214 25.74 -0.17 -0.77
C ALA A 214 26.28 1.10 -0.08
N ILE A 215 25.42 1.87 0.58
CA ILE A 215 25.79 3.09 1.31
C ILE A 215 26.19 2.77 2.76
N LEU A 216 25.51 1.81 3.39
CA LEU A 216 25.71 1.43 4.79
C LEU A 216 27.17 1.24 5.22
N PRO A 217 28.05 0.57 4.45
CA PRO A 217 29.43 0.35 4.85
C PRO A 217 30.25 1.64 5.04
N GLU A 218 29.84 2.74 4.40
CA GLU A 218 30.54 4.02 4.46
C GLU A 218 30.14 4.85 5.70
N LEU A 219 29.00 4.57 6.32
CA LEU A 219 28.40 5.42 7.36
C LEU A 219 28.97 5.21 8.76
N ASP A 220 29.78 4.17 8.99
CA ASP A 220 30.37 3.80 10.29
C ASP A 220 29.35 3.81 11.46
N LEU A 221 28.15 3.26 11.20
CA LEU A 221 27.10 3.13 12.21
C LEU A 221 27.48 2.12 13.31
N PRO A 222 26.92 2.25 14.53
CA PRO A 222 27.17 1.31 15.63
C PRO A 222 26.96 -0.14 15.21
N ARG A 223 27.95 -1.00 15.49
CA ARG A 223 27.96 -2.41 15.05
C ARG A 223 27.02 -3.30 15.85
N GLU A 224 26.54 -2.80 16.98
CA GLU A 224 25.57 -3.43 17.85
C GLU A 224 24.19 -3.50 17.18
N ILE A 225 23.91 -2.58 16.24
CA ILE A 225 22.63 -2.51 15.55
C ILE A 225 22.63 -3.48 14.36
N PRO A 226 21.64 -4.37 14.25
CA PRO A 226 21.50 -5.27 13.11
C PRO A 226 21.49 -4.51 11.77
N PRO A 227 22.19 -5.01 10.72
CA PRO A 227 22.29 -4.30 9.44
C PRO A 227 20.95 -3.95 8.78
N ALA A 228 19.92 -4.78 8.99
CA ALA A 228 18.58 -4.53 8.47
C ALA A 228 17.91 -3.30 9.12
N LEU A 229 18.06 -3.15 10.44
CA LEU A 229 17.56 -1.99 11.19
C LEU A 229 18.40 -0.73 10.90
N ALA A 230 19.72 -0.87 10.77
CA ALA A 230 20.58 0.22 10.34
C ALA A 230 20.19 0.73 8.93
N GLY A 231 19.95 -0.18 7.98
CA GLY A 231 19.44 0.17 6.65
C GLY A 231 18.09 0.88 6.69
N PHE A 232 17.16 0.36 7.48
CA PHE A 232 15.85 0.97 7.68
C PHE A 232 15.96 2.40 8.27
N SER A 233 16.85 2.60 9.24
CA SER A 233 17.11 3.91 9.85
C SER A 233 17.66 4.92 8.84
N VAL A 234 18.58 4.49 7.99
CA VAL A 234 19.15 5.32 6.90
C VAL A 234 18.09 5.64 5.85
N ASP A 235 17.22 4.69 5.51
CA ASP A 235 16.12 4.90 4.57
C ASP A 235 15.09 5.94 5.05
N ILE A 236 14.84 5.99 6.35
CA ILE A 236 13.98 7.02 6.96
C ILE A 236 14.67 8.37 6.87
N ALA A 237 15.91 8.47 7.36
CA ALA A 237 16.65 9.72 7.39
C ALA A 237 16.87 10.32 5.99
N MET A 238 17.13 9.48 4.98
CA MET A 238 17.26 9.92 3.58
C MET A 238 15.91 10.31 2.96
N ALA A 239 14.79 9.70 3.37
CA ALA A 239 13.47 10.08 2.87
C ALA A 239 13.03 11.46 3.37
N ASP A 240 13.40 11.79 4.61
CA ASP A 240 13.10 13.09 5.21
C ASP A 240 14.01 14.22 4.71
N ASP A 241 15.19 13.89 4.19
CA ASP A 241 16.14 14.86 3.63
C ASP A 241 15.87 15.12 2.13
N ARG A 242 15.59 16.39 1.80
CA ARG A 242 15.22 16.86 0.45
C ARG A 242 16.29 16.64 -0.62
N ARG A 243 17.55 16.41 -0.23
CA ARG A 243 18.66 16.15 -1.16
C ARG A 243 18.49 14.82 -1.88
N PHE A 244 17.92 13.84 -1.20
CA PHE A 244 17.77 12.50 -1.75
C PHE A 244 16.43 12.33 -2.43
N VAL A 245 16.40 11.38 -3.35
CA VAL A 245 15.20 10.97 -4.07
C VAL A 245 15.31 9.48 -4.34
N ASP A 246 14.26 8.74 -4.01
CA ASP A 246 14.14 7.33 -4.39
C ASP A 246 13.78 7.25 -5.87
N VAL A 247 14.64 6.59 -6.64
CA VAL A 247 14.48 6.38 -8.09
C VAL A 247 14.45 4.89 -8.46
N GLY A 248 14.37 4.03 -7.45
CA GLY A 248 14.39 2.59 -7.59
C GLY A 248 13.04 2.03 -8.05
N THR A 249 13.11 0.91 -8.77
CA THR A 249 11.94 0.20 -9.26
C THR A 249 11.57 -0.92 -8.29
N GLU A 250 12.32 -2.02 -8.21
CA GLU A 250 11.95 -3.14 -7.35
C GLU A 250 12.29 -2.91 -5.87
N GLY A 251 13.44 -2.27 -5.62
CA GLY A 251 13.89 -1.83 -4.31
C GLY A 251 14.01 -0.31 -4.24
N ARG A 252 14.42 0.17 -3.07
CA ARG A 252 14.74 1.59 -2.87
C ARG A 252 16.15 1.85 -3.36
N GLU A 253 16.28 2.80 -4.28
CA GLU A 253 17.59 3.23 -4.79
C GLU A 253 17.67 4.75 -4.70
N TRP A 254 18.65 5.22 -3.96
CA TRP A 254 18.80 6.63 -3.67
C TRP A 254 19.63 7.33 -4.72
N TYR A 255 19.16 8.50 -5.14
CA TYR A 255 19.87 9.41 -6.01
C TYR A 255 19.85 10.84 -5.45
N LEU A 256 20.62 11.73 -6.06
CA LEU A 256 20.66 13.14 -5.65
C LEU A 256 19.74 13.99 -6.51
N ARG A 257 18.84 14.73 -5.86
CA ARG A 257 17.92 15.66 -6.51
C ARG A 257 18.64 16.67 -7.41
N ARG A 258 19.82 17.16 -6.99
CA ARG A 258 20.61 18.13 -7.77
C ARG A 258 21.21 17.57 -9.06
N LEU A 259 21.31 16.25 -9.18
CA LEU A 259 21.82 15.57 -10.37
C LEU A 259 20.69 15.15 -11.32
N LEU A 260 19.43 15.28 -10.91
CA LEU A 260 18.30 15.02 -11.79
C LEU A 260 18.27 16.03 -12.94
N PRO A 261 17.99 15.60 -14.18
CA PRO A 261 17.71 16.52 -15.27
C PRO A 261 16.50 17.41 -14.96
N GLU A 262 16.48 18.63 -15.50
CA GLU A 262 15.39 19.59 -15.29
C GLU A 262 14.03 19.01 -15.69
N ALA A 263 13.98 18.28 -16.82
CA ALA A 263 12.78 17.61 -17.31
C ALA A 263 12.27 16.48 -16.39
N VAL A 264 13.04 16.07 -15.38
CA VAL A 264 12.61 15.11 -14.35
C VAL A 264 12.15 15.85 -13.09
N ILE A 265 12.76 17.00 -12.79
CA ILE A 265 12.40 17.83 -11.64
C ILE A 265 11.03 18.48 -11.88
N SER A 266 10.84 19.10 -13.04
CA SER A 266 9.63 19.84 -13.41
C SER A 266 9.15 19.46 -14.81
N THR A 267 7.82 19.40 -15.00
CA THR A 267 7.25 19.10 -16.32
C THR A 267 7.62 20.21 -17.31
N PRO A 268 8.27 19.86 -18.45
CA PRO A 268 8.65 20.83 -19.47
C PRO A 268 7.47 21.70 -19.88
N ARG A 269 7.69 23.02 -20.01
CA ARG A 269 6.64 24.01 -20.36
C ARG A 269 5.80 23.62 -21.58
N ARG A 270 6.39 22.89 -22.54
CA ARG A 270 5.71 22.48 -23.79
C ARG A 270 4.76 21.29 -23.61
N LEU A 271 4.89 20.55 -22.50
CA LEU A 271 4.04 19.42 -22.12
C LEU A 271 3.01 19.81 -21.04
N GLN A 272 3.01 21.07 -20.59
CA GLN A 272 2.03 21.58 -19.65
C GLN A 272 0.70 21.79 -20.40
N TYR A 273 -0.18 20.80 -20.29
CA TYR A 273 -1.53 20.85 -20.84
C TYR A 273 -2.51 21.43 -19.83
N VAL A 274 -3.42 22.27 -20.30
CA VAL A 274 -4.59 22.73 -19.53
C VAL A 274 -5.81 22.06 -20.16
N PRO A 275 -6.45 21.10 -19.46
CA PRO A 275 -7.57 20.35 -20.01
C PRO A 275 -8.68 21.25 -20.53
N VAL A 276 -9.11 20.98 -21.76
CA VAL A 276 -10.29 21.62 -22.36
C VAL A 276 -11.37 20.55 -22.48
N THR A 277 -12.53 20.79 -21.89
CA THR A 277 -13.67 19.88 -22.02
C THR A 277 -14.18 19.89 -23.47
N TYR A 278 -14.24 18.72 -24.10
CA TYR A 278 -14.84 18.57 -25.43
C TYR A 278 -15.70 17.31 -25.48
N ASP A 279 -16.65 17.27 -26.41
CA ASP A 279 -17.46 16.09 -26.70
C ASP A 279 -16.78 15.27 -27.81
N ARG A 280 -16.14 14.16 -27.42
CA ARG A 280 -15.43 13.26 -28.34
C ARG A 280 -16.35 12.63 -29.40
N SER A 281 -17.66 12.57 -29.16
CA SER A 281 -18.62 12.05 -30.15
C SER A 281 -18.74 12.94 -31.39
N LEU A 282 -18.28 14.19 -31.30
CA LEU A 282 -18.23 15.13 -32.42
C LEU A 282 -17.05 14.87 -33.38
N LEU A 283 -16.08 14.04 -32.97
CA LEU A 283 -14.95 13.67 -33.83
C LEU A 283 -15.40 12.66 -34.89
N ASN A 284 -15.26 13.04 -36.16
CA ASN A 284 -15.47 12.11 -37.26
C ASN A 284 -14.31 11.09 -37.36
N VAL A 285 -14.48 10.06 -38.20
CA VAL A 285 -13.49 8.99 -38.39
C VAL A 285 -12.07 9.51 -38.72
N ARG A 286 -11.94 10.59 -39.49
CA ARG A 286 -10.63 11.16 -39.83
C ARG A 286 -9.96 11.82 -38.64
N TYR A 287 -10.72 12.52 -37.81
CA TYR A 287 -10.18 13.13 -36.59
C TYR A 287 -9.83 12.09 -35.53
N LEU A 288 -10.64 11.03 -35.39
CA LEU A 288 -10.33 9.89 -34.53
C LEU A 288 -9.06 9.15 -35.01
N GLN A 289 -8.89 9.00 -36.32
CA GLN A 289 -7.65 8.43 -36.88
C GLN A 289 -6.44 9.32 -36.57
N LEU A 290 -6.58 10.64 -36.70
CA LEU A 290 -5.49 11.57 -36.38
C LEU A 290 -5.13 11.56 -34.90
N GLU A 291 -6.13 11.53 -34.00
CA GLU A 291 -5.93 11.36 -32.56
C GLU A 291 -5.13 10.08 -32.27
N TRP A 292 -5.52 8.97 -32.90
CA TRP A 292 -4.82 7.68 -32.75
C TRP A 292 -3.42 7.66 -33.37
N GLU A 293 -3.16 8.40 -34.46
CA GLU A 293 -1.84 8.50 -35.08
C GLU A 293 -0.87 9.41 -34.31
N LEU A 294 -1.41 10.44 -33.63
CA LEU A 294 -0.64 11.33 -32.77
C LEU A 294 -0.20 10.63 -31.48
N ASP A 295 -1.13 9.88 -30.84
CA ASP A 295 -0.88 9.03 -29.66
C ASP A 295 0.08 9.68 -28.67
N ASP A 296 -0.40 10.76 -28.07
CA ASP A 296 0.31 11.52 -27.05
C ASP A 296 -0.15 11.15 -25.63
N GLU A 297 0.45 11.78 -24.63
CA GLU A 297 0.21 11.47 -23.22
C GLU A 297 -1.22 11.76 -22.73
N TRP A 298 -2.02 12.52 -23.49
CA TRP A 298 -3.39 12.90 -23.15
C TRP A 298 -4.44 12.23 -24.06
N SER A 299 -4.03 11.34 -24.94
CA SER A 299 -4.91 10.71 -25.92
C SER A 299 -5.97 9.82 -25.24
N GLU A 300 -7.25 10.15 -25.45
CA GLU A 300 -8.40 9.48 -24.83
C GLU A 300 -8.72 8.15 -25.54
N GLY A 301 -8.85 7.05 -24.78
CA GLY A 301 -9.38 5.78 -25.30
C GLY A 301 -8.38 4.75 -25.84
N ALA A 302 -7.07 5.04 -25.82
CA ALA A 302 -6.05 4.01 -26.06
C ALA A 302 -5.97 2.99 -24.89
N ALA A 303 -6.43 3.38 -23.69
CA ALA A 303 -6.35 2.58 -22.47
C ALA A 303 -7.36 1.42 -22.40
N GLU A 304 -8.48 1.49 -23.14
CA GLU A 304 -9.55 0.49 -23.07
C GLU A 304 -9.48 -0.56 -24.20
N THR A 305 -8.80 -0.26 -25.30
CA THR A 305 -8.64 -1.19 -26.44
C THR A 305 -7.26 -1.82 -26.55
N ALA A 306 -6.24 -1.26 -25.91
CA ALA A 306 -5.00 -1.97 -25.65
C ALA A 306 -5.19 -2.88 -24.44
N SER A 307 -5.98 -3.94 -24.61
CA SER A 307 -5.79 -5.16 -23.80
C SER A 307 -4.30 -5.42 -23.76
N SER A 308 -3.75 -5.50 -22.55
CA SER A 308 -2.46 -6.01 -22.04
C SER A 308 -1.60 -6.88 -22.98
N ASN A 309 -1.41 -6.45 -24.23
CA ASN A 309 -0.63 -7.17 -25.22
C ASN A 309 0.80 -6.68 -25.03
N TRP A 310 1.63 -7.61 -24.56
CA TRP A 310 3.06 -7.47 -24.45
C TRP A 310 3.66 -7.33 -25.87
N LEU A 311 3.54 -6.12 -26.44
CA LEU A 311 4.09 -5.84 -27.76
C LEU A 311 5.61 -5.83 -27.65
N PRO A 312 6.34 -6.58 -28.49
CA PRO A 312 7.81 -6.56 -28.49
C PRO A 312 8.36 -5.23 -29.03
N ARG A 313 7.54 -4.51 -29.80
CA ARG A 313 7.93 -3.29 -30.50
C ARG A 313 6.74 -2.35 -30.69
N VAL A 314 7.00 -1.05 -30.60
CA VAL A 314 6.04 0.01 -30.94
C VAL A 314 6.71 1.10 -31.77
N ASP A 315 6.00 1.60 -32.77
CA ASP A 315 6.40 2.77 -33.54
C ASP A 315 5.55 3.98 -33.10
N LEU A 316 6.20 5.11 -32.81
CA LEU A 316 5.54 6.37 -32.45
C LEU A 316 5.95 7.52 -33.37
N THR A 317 5.03 8.46 -33.56
CA THR A 317 5.31 9.72 -34.25
C THR A 317 5.84 10.74 -33.26
N LEU A 318 7.04 11.27 -33.48
CA LEU A 318 7.65 12.24 -32.58
C LEU A 318 7.02 13.62 -32.74
N THR A 319 6.13 13.99 -31.81
CA THR A 319 5.45 15.29 -31.85
C THR A 319 6.38 16.45 -31.49
N TYR A 320 5.95 17.68 -31.79
CA TYR A 320 6.75 18.89 -31.56
C TYR A 320 7.13 19.09 -30.07
N PRO A 321 6.20 18.98 -29.09
CA PRO A 321 6.54 19.12 -27.68
C PRO A 321 7.62 18.15 -27.20
N HIS A 322 7.50 16.88 -27.59
CA HIS A 322 8.42 15.81 -27.24
C HIS A 322 9.80 15.99 -27.89
N ARG A 323 9.85 16.29 -29.18
CA ARG A 323 11.13 16.59 -29.86
C ARG A 323 11.85 17.78 -29.22
N ARG A 324 11.12 18.83 -28.85
CA ARG A 324 11.70 20.04 -28.26
C ARG A 324 12.04 19.92 -26.78
N SER A 325 11.53 18.90 -26.10
CA SER A 325 11.79 18.66 -24.68
C SER A 325 12.73 17.48 -24.46
N GLY A 326 13.06 16.71 -25.50
CA GLY A 326 13.91 15.52 -25.38
C GLY A 326 13.21 14.40 -24.61
N THR A 327 11.91 14.24 -24.84
CA THR A 327 11.05 13.29 -24.11
C THR A 327 10.24 12.41 -25.07
N LEU A 328 9.69 11.31 -24.55
CA LEU A 328 8.72 10.43 -25.21
C LEU A 328 7.41 10.41 -24.41
N PRO A 329 6.23 10.35 -25.07
CA PRO A 329 4.97 10.21 -24.36
C PRO A 329 4.84 8.82 -23.72
N LEU A 330 4.30 8.77 -22.50
CA LEU A 330 3.80 7.56 -21.87
C LEU A 330 2.31 7.44 -22.22
N THR A 331 2.01 6.69 -23.28
CA THR A 331 0.65 6.36 -23.69
C THR A 331 0.33 4.93 -23.27
N SER A 332 -0.91 4.47 -23.49
CA SER A 332 -1.27 3.07 -23.26
C SER A 332 -0.41 2.08 -24.07
N ARG A 333 0.15 2.52 -25.21
CA ARG A 333 1.01 1.67 -26.06
C ARG A 333 2.47 1.65 -25.61
N THR A 334 2.98 2.77 -25.10
CA THR A 334 4.40 2.89 -24.70
C THR A 334 4.63 2.60 -23.22
N SER A 335 3.65 2.82 -22.34
CA SER A 335 3.78 2.66 -20.89
C SER A 335 4.25 1.28 -20.48
N THR A 336 3.84 0.24 -21.20
CA THR A 336 4.20 -1.16 -20.91
C THR A 336 5.71 -1.42 -21.04
N PHE A 337 6.44 -0.61 -21.82
CA PHE A 337 7.90 -0.74 -22.01
C PHE A 337 8.69 -0.21 -20.82
N PHE A 338 8.04 0.48 -19.89
CA PHE A 338 8.69 1.22 -18.81
C PHE A 338 8.16 0.79 -17.44
N PRO A 339 8.97 0.88 -16.38
CA PRO A 339 8.55 0.65 -15.00
C PRO A 339 7.72 1.83 -14.46
N VAL A 340 6.48 1.97 -14.95
CA VAL A 340 5.58 3.07 -14.56
C VAL A 340 4.97 2.81 -13.18
N ARG A 341 5.23 3.71 -12.23
CA ARG A 341 4.66 3.66 -10.88
C ARG A 341 4.18 5.06 -10.44
N PRO A 342 2.90 5.25 -10.08
CA PRO A 342 2.38 6.55 -9.66
C PRO A 342 3.25 7.20 -8.57
N GLY A 343 3.58 8.49 -8.72
CA GLY A 343 4.38 9.24 -7.74
C GLY A 343 5.87 8.85 -7.65
N LYS A 344 6.34 7.84 -8.38
CA LYS A 344 7.75 7.41 -8.38
C LYS A 344 8.40 7.62 -9.74
N ARG A 345 9.50 8.37 -9.74
CA ARG A 345 10.35 8.55 -10.92
C ARG A 345 11.33 7.38 -10.96
N SER A 346 11.61 6.84 -12.13
CA SER A 346 12.48 5.67 -12.27
C SER A 346 13.61 5.97 -13.24
N MET A 347 14.83 5.55 -12.90
CA MET A 347 15.94 5.55 -13.86
C MET A 347 15.85 4.29 -14.72
N ILE A 348 16.07 4.45 -16.03
CA ILE A 348 16.18 3.34 -16.99
C ILE A 348 17.41 3.55 -17.88
N THR A 349 17.77 2.50 -18.61
CA THR A 349 18.78 2.58 -19.66
C THR A 349 18.11 2.52 -21.02
N PHE A 350 18.36 3.54 -21.84
CA PHE A 350 18.14 3.45 -23.27
C PHE A 350 19.34 2.81 -23.97
N VAL A 351 19.06 1.98 -24.95
CA VAL A 351 20.06 1.41 -25.85
C VAL A 351 19.78 1.88 -27.26
N ASP A 352 20.74 2.54 -27.87
CA ASP A 352 20.66 2.93 -29.26
C ASP A 352 20.62 1.67 -30.16
N GLY A 353 19.53 1.47 -30.89
CA GLY A 353 19.35 0.31 -31.76
C GLY A 353 20.31 0.24 -32.96
N ARG A 354 20.97 1.34 -33.33
CA ARG A 354 21.92 1.38 -34.46
C ARG A 354 23.35 1.10 -34.03
N TRP A 355 23.74 1.60 -32.86
CA TRP A 355 25.14 1.59 -32.41
C TRP A 355 25.37 0.83 -31.10
N GLY A 356 24.31 0.46 -30.38
CA GLY A 356 24.37 -0.17 -29.06
C GLY A 356 24.82 0.77 -27.94
N LYS A 357 24.93 2.08 -28.20
CA LYS A 357 25.31 3.09 -27.20
C LYS A 357 24.24 3.14 -26.12
N ARG A 358 24.67 2.98 -24.86
CA ARG A 358 23.79 3.03 -23.69
C ARG A 358 23.78 4.43 -23.11
N PHE A 359 22.61 4.93 -22.74
CA PHE A 359 22.44 6.24 -22.11
C PHE A 359 21.24 6.24 -21.16
N THR A 360 21.23 7.20 -20.23
CA THR A 360 20.23 7.22 -19.15
C THR A 360 18.91 7.82 -19.63
N GLY A 361 17.82 7.12 -19.33
CA GLY A 361 16.46 7.62 -19.45
C GLY A 361 15.80 7.77 -18.07
N TRP A 362 14.75 8.58 -18.02
CA TRP A 362 14.01 8.86 -16.80
C TRP A 362 12.51 8.76 -17.03
N VAL A 363 11.86 7.82 -16.37
CA VAL A 363 10.40 7.66 -16.42
C VAL A 363 9.79 8.65 -15.43
N VAL A 364 8.86 9.48 -15.90
CA VAL A 364 8.16 10.49 -15.09
C VAL A 364 6.65 10.23 -15.16
N PRO A 365 6.11 9.31 -14.34
CA PRO A 365 4.70 8.89 -14.41
C PRO A 365 3.71 10.04 -14.20
N ASP A 366 3.97 10.94 -13.24
CA ASP A 366 3.06 12.07 -12.96
C ASP A 366 2.96 13.06 -14.13
N GLY A 367 4.01 13.12 -14.96
CA GLY A 367 4.04 13.92 -16.18
C GLY A 367 3.61 13.15 -17.42
N LEU A 368 3.42 11.84 -17.33
CA LEU A 368 3.11 10.93 -18.44
C LEU A 368 4.15 11.00 -19.59
N TYR A 369 5.44 11.11 -19.26
CA TYR A 369 6.52 11.04 -20.27
C TYR A 369 7.79 10.35 -19.75
N VAL A 370 8.68 10.02 -20.68
CA VAL A 370 10.05 9.57 -20.41
C VAL A 370 11.03 10.63 -20.92
N ALA A 371 11.98 11.07 -20.10
CA ALA A 371 12.98 12.08 -20.44
C ALA A 371 14.37 11.46 -20.68
N GLY A 372 15.29 12.26 -21.23
CA GLY A 372 16.68 11.86 -21.47
C GLY A 372 17.05 11.62 -22.94
N LEU A 373 16.16 11.93 -23.88
CA LEU A 373 16.38 11.67 -25.32
C LEU A 373 16.90 12.89 -26.10
N TRP A 374 17.14 14.03 -25.44
CA TRP A 374 17.55 15.26 -26.12
C TRP A 374 18.82 15.07 -26.96
N ASP A 375 19.91 14.61 -26.36
CA ASP A 375 21.18 14.42 -27.05
C ASP A 375 21.06 13.36 -28.16
N TRP A 376 20.29 12.30 -27.91
CA TRP A 376 20.03 11.25 -28.90
C TRP A 376 19.28 11.79 -30.13
N TYR A 377 18.28 12.66 -29.92
CA TYR A 377 17.55 13.32 -31.02
C TYR A 377 18.41 14.26 -31.85
N GLU A 378 19.35 14.98 -31.22
CA GLU A 378 20.30 15.86 -31.90
C GLU A 378 21.32 15.04 -32.70
N GLU A 379 21.92 14.01 -32.09
CA GLU A 379 22.92 13.11 -32.71
C GLU A 379 22.35 12.43 -33.96
N HIS A 380 21.07 12.01 -33.92
CA HIS A 380 20.39 11.38 -35.05
C HIS A 380 19.67 12.35 -35.99
N SER A 381 19.72 13.66 -35.70
CA SER A 381 19.03 14.71 -36.47
C SER A 381 17.55 14.41 -36.72
N ILE A 382 16.85 13.89 -35.71
CA ILE A 382 15.45 13.46 -35.84
C ILE A 382 14.54 14.69 -35.95
N PRO A 383 13.74 14.83 -37.02
CA PRO A 383 12.82 15.95 -37.15
C PRO A 383 11.53 15.72 -36.35
N VAL A 384 10.75 16.79 -36.19
CA VAL A 384 9.33 16.66 -35.79
C VAL A 384 8.61 15.81 -36.84
N GLY A 385 7.77 14.88 -36.39
CA GLY A 385 7.12 13.87 -37.24
C GLY A 385 8.01 12.69 -37.62
N GLY A 386 9.26 12.62 -37.11
CA GLY A 386 10.08 11.43 -37.24
C GLY A 386 9.46 10.23 -36.52
N ILE A 387 9.67 9.02 -37.05
CA ILE A 387 9.14 7.79 -36.43
C ILE A 387 10.20 7.18 -35.54
N VAL A 388 9.97 7.26 -34.23
CA VAL A 388 10.80 6.61 -33.21
C VAL A 388 10.24 5.21 -32.95
N VAL A 389 11.14 4.26 -32.77
CA VAL A 389 10.83 2.85 -32.53
C VAL A 389 11.32 2.51 -31.13
N LEU A 390 10.46 1.88 -30.33
CA LEU A 390 10.84 1.28 -29.07
C LEU A 390 10.77 -0.24 -29.19
N GLU A 391 11.80 -0.92 -28.72
CA GLU A 391 11.87 -2.38 -28.67
C GLU A 391 12.20 -2.82 -27.24
N ARG A 392 11.55 -3.90 -26.81
CA ARG A 392 11.79 -4.49 -25.49
C ARG A 392 13.11 -5.24 -25.47
N THR A 393 13.73 -5.23 -24.31
CA THR A 393 14.81 -6.16 -23.99
C THR A 393 14.32 -7.19 -22.97
N GLU A 394 15.21 -8.11 -22.58
CA GLU A 394 14.95 -9.04 -21.49
C GLU A 394 14.94 -8.34 -20.12
N ASP A 395 15.64 -7.21 -19.99
CA ASP A 395 15.68 -6.39 -18.78
C ASP A 395 14.56 -5.32 -18.83
N PRO A 396 13.61 -5.31 -17.87
CA PRO A 396 12.52 -4.33 -17.84
C PRO A 396 12.97 -2.88 -17.61
N LEU A 397 14.22 -2.66 -17.19
CA LEU A 397 14.83 -1.34 -17.02
C LEU A 397 15.66 -0.92 -18.24
N GLU A 398 15.68 -1.74 -19.29
CA GLU A 398 16.41 -1.48 -20.51
C GLU A 398 15.48 -1.48 -21.73
N VAL A 399 15.48 -0.37 -22.47
CA VAL A 399 14.64 -0.19 -23.65
C VAL A 399 15.49 0.20 -24.84
N VAL A 400 15.36 -0.52 -25.95
CA VAL A 400 16.03 -0.17 -27.19
C VAL A 400 15.23 0.94 -27.89
N VAL A 401 15.93 1.98 -28.34
CA VAL A 401 15.37 3.09 -29.10
C VAL A 401 16.07 3.21 -30.45
N ASP A 402 15.28 3.28 -31.52
CA ASP A 402 15.76 3.47 -32.89
C ASP A 402 14.85 4.47 -33.63
N VAL A 403 15.28 4.90 -34.81
CA VAL A 403 14.53 5.80 -35.69
C VAL A 403 14.38 5.17 -37.07
N LYS A 404 13.14 5.12 -37.57
CA LYS A 404 12.91 4.65 -38.94
C LYS A 404 13.59 5.61 -39.93
N PRO A 405 14.34 5.09 -40.92
CA PRO A 405 14.95 5.92 -41.93
C PRO A 405 13.88 6.73 -42.67
N HIS A 406 14.00 8.05 -42.61
CA HIS A 406 13.17 8.96 -43.39
C HIS A 406 14.01 9.59 -44.50
N ARG A 407 13.50 9.64 -45.73
CA ARG A 407 14.11 10.41 -46.80
C ARG A 407 13.76 11.88 -46.59
N SER A 408 14.67 12.63 -45.97
CA SER A 408 14.52 14.07 -45.81
C SER A 408 14.38 14.74 -47.18
N LYS A 409 13.25 15.43 -47.38
CA LYS A 409 13.09 16.38 -48.48
C LYS A 409 13.36 17.77 -47.92
N ARG A 410 14.30 18.50 -48.51
CA ARG A 410 14.54 19.90 -48.16
C ARG A 410 13.44 20.73 -48.79
N GLU A 411 12.51 21.22 -47.98
CA GLU A 411 11.49 22.16 -48.40
C GLU A 411 11.83 23.56 -47.87
N TRP A 412 11.66 24.58 -48.72
CA TRP A 412 11.85 25.96 -48.33
C TRP A 412 10.53 26.50 -47.78
N VAL A 413 10.42 26.55 -46.45
CA VAL A 413 9.26 27.10 -45.76
C VAL A 413 9.64 28.46 -45.19
N ARG A 414 8.82 29.49 -45.44
CA ARG A 414 8.98 30.80 -44.78
C ARG A 414 8.70 30.64 -43.30
N MET A 415 9.72 30.76 -42.46
CA MET A 415 9.57 30.68 -41.01
C MET A 415 9.48 32.07 -40.39
N ALA A 416 8.57 32.23 -39.44
CA ALA A 416 8.48 33.42 -38.62
C ALA A 416 9.60 33.40 -37.56
N ARG A 417 10.38 34.48 -37.51
CA ARG A 417 11.41 34.73 -36.50
C ARG A 417 11.12 36.06 -35.83
N VAL A 418 11.29 36.12 -34.51
CA VAL A 418 11.21 37.39 -33.79
C VAL A 418 12.56 38.10 -33.90
N GLU A 419 12.57 39.31 -34.45
CA GLU A 419 13.74 40.19 -34.56
C GLU A 419 13.29 41.60 -34.16
N ASN A 420 13.94 42.19 -33.14
CA ASN A 420 13.56 43.50 -32.57
C ASN A 420 12.08 43.59 -32.15
N ASP A 421 11.56 42.58 -31.43
CA ASP A 421 10.16 42.46 -31.03
C ASP A 421 9.14 42.51 -32.19
N GLN A 422 9.59 42.27 -33.43
CA GLN A 422 8.74 42.14 -34.61
C GLN A 422 8.88 40.75 -35.23
N LEU A 423 7.75 40.19 -35.67
CA LEU A 423 7.74 38.95 -36.44
C LEU A 423 8.19 39.24 -37.87
N ARG A 424 9.28 38.62 -38.29
CA ARG A 424 9.78 38.62 -39.66
C ARG A 424 9.72 37.22 -40.24
N TYR A 425 9.32 37.12 -41.50
CA TYR A 425 9.21 35.83 -42.19
C TYR A 425 10.37 35.72 -43.19
N GLN A 426 11.19 34.67 -43.07
CA GLN A 426 12.31 34.38 -43.97
C GLN A 426 12.19 32.97 -44.53
#